data_AF-O51906-F1
#
_entry.id   AF-O51906-F1
#
_cell.length_a   1.000
_cell.length_b   1.000
_cell.length_c   1.000
_cell.angle_alpha   90.00
_cell.angle_beta   90.00
_cell.angle_gamma   90.00
#
_symmetry.space_group_name_H-M   'P 1'
#
loop_
_entity.id
_entity.type
_entity.pdbx_description
1 polymer ?
#
loop_
_entity_poly.entity_id
_entity_poly.type
_entity_poly.pdbx_seq_one_letter_code
_entity_poly.pdbx_strand_id
1 'polypeptide(L)'
;TCGVCTYTHALASTRCVDNAVGVHIPKNATYIRNLVLGAQYLHDHIVHFYHLHALDFVDVTNALKADPAKAAKIASSISPRKTTAADLKAVQDKLKAFVASGQLGPFTNAYF
;
A
#
# COMPACT_ATOMS: atom_id res chain seq x y z
N THR A 1 13.21 17.85 1.22
CA THR A 1 12.20 16.91 1.78
C THR A 1 11.74 15.96 0.68
N CYS A 2 11.17 14.80 1.02
CA CYS A 2 10.60 13.84 0.07
C CYS A 2 9.12 13.60 0.42
N GLY A 3 8.24 13.58 -0.58
CA GLY A 3 6.78 13.48 -0.41
C GLY A 3 6.23 12.08 -0.19
N VAL A 4 7.02 11.03 -0.45
CA VAL A 4 6.63 9.64 -0.15
C VAL A 4 6.93 9.33 1.30
N CYS A 5 8.20 9.49 1.72
CA CYS A 5 8.64 9.34 3.10
C CYS A 5 8.36 10.62 3.95
N THR A 6 7.15 11.17 3.85
CA THR A 6 6.74 12.54 4.25
C THR A 6 6.63 12.78 5.76
N TYR A 7 7.72 12.51 6.49
CA TYR A 7 7.92 12.94 7.88
C TYR A 7 9.37 12.75 8.32
N THR A 8 10.03 11.72 7.77
CA THR A 8 11.33 11.25 8.26
C THR A 8 12.40 12.35 8.23
N HIS A 9 12.42 13.17 7.17
CA HIS A 9 13.36 14.29 7.05
C HIS A 9 13.09 15.40 8.08
N ALA A 10 11.82 15.71 8.35
CA ALA A 10 11.46 16.71 9.35
C ALA A 10 11.84 16.24 10.75
N LEU A 11 11.53 14.97 11.09
CA LEU A 11 11.91 14.39 12.38
C LEU A 11 13.43 14.35 12.56
N ALA A 12 14.18 13.94 11.52
CA ALA A 12 15.64 13.93 11.55
C ALA A 12 16.20 15.33 11.76
N SER A 13 15.72 16.32 11.00
CA SER A 13 16.14 17.72 11.12
C SER A 13 15.88 18.26 12.53
N THR A 14 14.69 18.04 13.09
CA THR A 14 14.35 18.53 14.44
C THR A 14 15.22 17.87 15.51
N ARG A 15 15.51 16.56 15.40
CA ARG A 15 16.43 15.87 16.31
C ARG A 15 17.86 16.41 16.23
N CYS A 16 18.35 16.75 15.03
CA CYS A 16 19.66 17.38 14.86
C CYS A 16 19.73 18.74 15.56
N VAL A 17 18.69 19.57 15.44
CA VAL A 17 18.61 20.87 16.11
C VAL A 17 18.52 20.69 17.62
N ASP A 18 17.60 19.85 18.11
CA ASP A 18 17.45 19.55 19.55
C ASP A 18 18.80 19.12 20.16
N ASN A 19 19.56 18.27 19.45
CA ASN A 19 20.90 17.84 19.87
C ASN A 19 21.92 19.00 19.87
N ALA A 20 21.94 19.83 18.84
CA ALA A 20 22.89 20.93 18.72
C ALA A 20 22.72 22.00 19.82
N VAL A 21 21.48 22.23 20.28
CA VAL A 21 21.18 23.21 21.34
C VAL A 21 21.01 22.59 22.73
N GLY A 22 21.19 21.27 22.88
CA GLY A 22 21.09 20.58 24.17
C GLY A 22 19.67 20.51 24.75
N VAL A 23 18.64 20.51 23.89
CA VAL A 23 17.24 20.47 24.33
C VAL A 23 16.83 19.05 24.74
N HIS A 24 16.24 18.94 25.93
CA HIS A 24 15.56 17.73 26.39
C HIS A 24 14.04 17.90 26.27
N ILE A 25 13.44 17.25 25.27
CA ILE A 25 11.99 17.30 25.05
C ILE A 25 11.21 16.48 26.09
N PRO A 26 9.98 16.88 26.45
CA PRO A 26 9.14 16.10 27.35
C PRO A 26 8.71 14.78 26.71
N LYS A 27 8.43 13.76 27.54
CA LYS A 27 8.04 12.41 27.09
C LYS A 27 6.89 12.41 26.08
N ASN A 28 5.88 13.28 26.28
CA ASN A 28 4.74 13.39 25.37
C ASN A 28 5.15 13.83 23.96
N ALA A 29 6.14 14.70 23.81
CA ALA A 29 6.67 15.10 22.50
C ALA A 29 7.37 13.93 21.81
N THR A 30 8.13 13.12 22.55
CA THR A 30 8.73 11.88 22.02
C THR A 30 7.67 10.90 21.56
N TYR A 31 6.61 10.69 22.33
CA TYR A 31 5.52 9.79 21.97
C TYR A 31 4.80 10.23 20.70
N ILE A 32 4.45 11.52 20.58
CA ILE A 32 3.83 12.05 19.36
C ILE A 32 4.76 11.86 18.17
N ARG A 33 6.05 12.21 18.28
CA ARG A 33 7.03 12.02 17.20
C ARG A 33 7.14 10.56 16.76
N ASN A 34 7.12 9.62 17.70
CA ASN A 34 7.15 8.19 17.40
C ASN A 34 5.85 7.70 16.76
N LEU A 35 4.68 8.18 17.21
CA LEU A 35 3.39 7.84 16.61
C LEU A 35 3.30 8.31 15.16
N VAL A 36 3.73 9.54 14.86
CA VAL A 36 3.73 10.08 13.50
C VAL A 36 4.73 9.31 12.61
N LEU A 37 5.91 8.95 13.13
CA LEU A 37 6.85 8.09 12.40
C LEU A 37 6.27 6.69 12.14
N GLY A 38 5.58 6.10 13.12
CA GLY A 38 4.90 4.82 12.96
C GLY A 38 3.79 4.87 11.92
N ALA A 39 2.98 5.94 11.90
CA ALA A 39 1.97 6.17 10.88
C ALA A 39 2.59 6.30 9.48
N GLN A 40 3.69 7.07 9.36
CA GLN A 40 4.45 7.17 8.12
C GLN A 40 4.94 5.80 7.65
N TYR A 41 5.52 5.00 8.55
CA TYR A 41 6.04 3.67 8.22
C TYR A 41 4.95 2.75 7.67
N LEU A 42 3.80 2.68 8.35
CA LEU A 42 2.66 1.86 7.92
C LEU A 42 2.12 2.30 6.55
N HIS A 43 1.92 3.61 6.36
CA HIS A 43 1.45 4.14 5.09
C HIS A 43 2.41 3.83 3.93
N ASP A 44 3.69 4.15 4.11
CA ASP A 44 4.73 3.99 3.09
C ASP A 44 4.82 2.53 2.63
N HIS A 45 4.88 1.59 3.57
CA HIS A 45 5.07 0.17 3.23
C HIS A 45 3.83 -0.46 2.59
N ILE A 46 2.62 -0.09 3.01
CA ILE A 46 1.38 -0.59 2.38
C ILE A 46 1.27 -0.05 0.94
N VAL A 47 1.54 1.24 0.75
CA VAL A 47 1.50 1.85 -0.59
C VAL A 47 2.58 1.26 -1.48
N HIS A 48 3.82 1.16 -1.00
CA HIS A 48 4.93 0.55 -1.73
C HIS A 48 4.60 -0.87 -2.16
N PHE A 49 4.12 -1.71 -1.25
CA PHE A 49 3.82 -3.10 -1.57
C PHE A 49 2.75 -3.22 -2.66
N TYR A 50 1.60 -2.56 -2.51
CA TYR A 50 0.48 -2.77 -3.44
C TYR A 50 0.53 -1.94 -4.71
N HIS A 51 0.99 -0.68 -4.65
CA HIS A 51 0.91 0.23 -5.79
C HIS A 51 2.21 0.33 -6.59
N LEU A 52 3.36 0.03 -5.96
CA LEU A 52 4.65 0.13 -6.64
C LEU A 52 5.22 -1.25 -6.98
N HIS A 53 5.14 -2.21 -6.05
CA HIS A 53 5.89 -3.47 -6.17
C HIS A 53 5.03 -4.67 -6.60
N ALA A 54 3.73 -4.70 -6.26
CA ALA A 54 2.90 -5.87 -6.51
C ALA A 54 2.79 -6.25 -7.99
N LEU A 55 2.87 -5.30 -8.91
CA LEU A 55 2.77 -5.55 -10.36
C LEU A 55 3.97 -6.31 -10.93
N ASP A 56 5.08 -6.40 -10.19
CA ASP A 56 6.22 -7.24 -10.56
C ASP A 56 5.95 -8.74 -10.27
N PHE A 57 4.95 -9.05 -9.44
CA PHE A 57 4.60 -10.40 -9.02
C PHE A 57 3.18 -10.83 -9.45
N VAL A 58 2.32 -9.88 -9.77
CA VAL A 58 0.89 -10.10 -10.04
C VAL A 58 0.55 -9.66 -11.46
N ASP A 59 0.27 -10.65 -12.31
CA ASP A 59 -0.29 -10.40 -13.63
C ASP A 59 -1.80 -10.07 -13.52
N VAL A 60 -2.10 -8.81 -13.80
CA VAL A 60 -3.46 -8.25 -13.72
C VAL A 60 -4.37 -8.87 -14.79
N THR A 61 -3.86 -9.20 -15.98
CA THR A 61 -4.67 -9.77 -17.06
C THR A 61 -5.10 -11.21 -16.75
N ASN A 62 -4.24 -11.99 -16.10
CA ASN A 62 -4.58 -13.36 -15.69
C ASN A 62 -5.70 -13.40 -14.63
N ALA A 63 -5.93 -12.32 -13.87
CA ALA A 63 -7.06 -12.22 -12.95
C ALA A 63 -8.43 -12.28 -13.68
N LEU A 64 -8.49 -11.94 -14.97
CA LEU A 64 -9.71 -12.08 -15.80
C LEU A 64 -10.13 -13.53 -16.02
N LYS A 65 -9.20 -14.48 -15.87
CA LYS A 65 -9.42 -15.93 -16.06
C LYS A 65 -9.68 -16.65 -14.73
N ALA A 66 -9.58 -15.96 -13.60
CA ALA A 66 -9.72 -16.56 -12.28
C ALA A 66 -11.15 -17.02 -11.99
N ASP A 67 -11.29 -18.12 -11.23
CA ASP A 67 -12.55 -18.56 -10.63
C ASP A 67 -12.75 -17.87 -9.27
N PRO A 68 -13.77 -17.00 -9.11
CA PRO A 68 -13.98 -16.25 -7.87
C PRO A 68 -14.23 -17.12 -6.64
N ALA A 69 -14.85 -18.29 -6.80
CA ALA A 69 -15.10 -19.19 -5.68
C ALA A 69 -13.81 -19.84 -5.18
N LYS A 70 -12.94 -20.27 -6.11
CA LYS A 70 -11.61 -20.79 -5.76
C LYS A 70 -10.72 -19.70 -5.17
N ALA A 71 -10.73 -18.50 -5.73
CA ALA A 71 -9.97 -17.36 -5.20
C ALA A 71 -10.42 -16.97 -3.78
N ALA A 72 -11.73 -16.97 -3.50
CA ALA A 72 -12.26 -16.69 -2.16
C ALA A 72 -11.88 -17.79 -1.15
N LYS A 73 -11.82 -19.06 -1.58
CA LYS A 73 -11.32 -20.16 -0.77
C LYS A 73 -9.85 -19.98 -0.39
N ILE A 74 -9.00 -19.58 -1.35
CA ILE A 74 -7.58 -19.28 -1.10
C ILE A 74 -7.45 -18.09 -0.14
N ALA A 75 -8.20 -17.00 -0.36
CA ALA A 75 -8.18 -15.83 0.51
C ALA A 75 -8.53 -16.20 1.97
N SER A 76 -9.54 -17.05 2.15
CA SER A 76 -9.97 -17.53 3.47
C SER A 76 -8.98 -18.51 4.12
N SER A 77 -8.13 -19.18 3.34
CA SER A 77 -7.11 -20.09 3.90
C SER A 77 -5.85 -19.37 4.36
N ILE A 78 -5.62 -18.13 3.93
CA ILE A 78 -4.40 -17.36 4.25
C ILE A 78 -4.65 -16.14 5.15
N SER A 79 -5.92 -15.77 5.37
CA SER A 79 -6.28 -14.60 6.16
C SER A 79 -7.64 -14.77 6.86
N PRO A 80 -7.82 -14.26 8.09
CA PRO A 80 -9.13 -14.20 8.74
C PRO A 80 -10.05 -13.14 8.14
N ARG A 81 -9.57 -12.31 7.19
CA ARG A 81 -10.38 -11.30 6.50
C ARG A 81 -11.50 -11.98 5.72
N LYS A 82 -12.76 -11.65 6.06
CA LYS A 82 -13.93 -12.07 5.28
C LYS A 82 -13.79 -11.59 3.83
N THR A 83 -13.68 -12.54 2.91
CA THR A 83 -13.60 -12.30 1.46
C THR A 83 -14.52 -13.30 0.78
N THR A 84 -15.56 -12.82 0.11
CA THR A 84 -16.55 -13.68 -0.55
C THR A 84 -16.28 -13.82 -2.04
N ALA A 85 -16.83 -14.87 -2.66
CA ALA A 85 -16.76 -15.04 -4.11
C ALA A 85 -17.45 -13.88 -4.86
N ALA A 86 -18.51 -13.31 -4.28
CA ALA A 86 -19.20 -12.14 -4.83
C ALA A 86 -18.31 -10.90 -4.83
N ASP A 87 -17.55 -10.65 -3.76
CA ASP A 87 -16.60 -9.51 -3.70
C ASP A 87 -15.55 -9.62 -4.81
N LEU A 88 -14.95 -10.79 -4.97
CA LEU A 88 -13.93 -11.03 -5.99
C LEU A 88 -14.52 -11.02 -7.41
N LYS A 89 -15.76 -11.48 -7.58
CA LYS A 89 -16.47 -11.38 -8.86
C LYS A 89 -16.71 -9.93 -9.25
N ALA A 90 -17.13 -9.08 -8.31
CA ALA A 90 -17.31 -7.65 -8.56
C ALA A 90 -15.99 -6.96 -8.96
N VAL A 91 -14.87 -7.31 -8.32
CA VAL A 91 -13.54 -6.81 -8.71
C VAL A 91 -13.17 -7.29 -10.13
N GLN A 92 -13.38 -8.56 -10.43
CA GLN A 92 -13.10 -9.13 -11.75
C GLN A 92 -13.96 -8.46 -12.84
N ASP A 93 -15.23 -8.20 -12.58
CA ASP A 93 -16.13 -7.55 -13.55
C ASP A 93 -15.73 -6.10 -13.81
N LYS A 94 -15.33 -5.36 -12.75
CA LYS A 94 -14.79 -4.01 -12.90
C LYS A 94 -13.51 -4.01 -13.72
N LEU A 95 -12.61 -4.96 -13.46
CA LEU A 95 -11.37 -5.11 -14.23
C LEU A 95 -11.66 -5.49 -15.70
N LYS A 96 -12.61 -6.38 -15.94
CA LYS A 96 -13.03 -6.78 -17.28
C LYS A 96 -13.58 -5.59 -18.07
N ALA A 97 -14.43 -4.76 -17.45
CA ALA A 97 -14.94 -3.54 -18.07
C ALA A 97 -13.80 -2.54 -18.37
N PHE A 98 -12.85 -2.39 -17.44
CA PHE A 98 -11.68 -1.53 -17.63
C PHE A 98 -10.82 -1.98 -18.82
N VAL A 99 -10.50 -3.28 -18.92
CA VAL A 99 -9.73 -3.84 -20.03
C VAL A 99 -10.49 -3.75 -21.36
N ALA A 100 -11.80 -4.03 -21.35
CA ALA A 100 -12.65 -3.96 -22.54
C ALA A 100 -12.78 -2.53 -23.10
N SER A 101 -12.52 -1.50 -22.30
CA SER A 101 -12.49 -0.10 -22.78
C SER A 101 -11.35 0.19 -23.77
N GLY A 102 -10.31 -0.66 -23.81
CA GLY A 102 -9.08 -0.41 -24.55
C GLY A 102 -8.18 0.68 -23.95
N GLN A 103 -8.59 1.33 -22.86
CA GLN A 103 -7.85 2.38 -22.18
C GLN A 103 -7.20 1.84 -20.90
N LEU A 104 -6.07 1.15 -21.05
CA LEU A 104 -5.44 0.39 -19.96
C LEU A 104 -4.71 1.25 -18.91
N GLY A 105 -4.57 2.56 -19.14
CA GLY A 105 -3.98 3.50 -18.19
C GLY A 105 -2.62 3.00 -17.66
N PRO A 106 -2.43 2.83 -16.34
CA PRO A 106 -1.16 2.39 -15.76
C PRO A 106 -0.74 0.97 -16.17
N PHE A 107 -1.64 0.18 -16.78
CA PHE A 107 -1.36 -1.18 -17.28
C PHE A 107 -0.93 -1.22 -18.75
N THR A 108 -0.88 -0.06 -19.42
CA THR A 108 -0.46 0.03 -20.83
C THR A 108 1.00 -0.40 -20.97
N ASN A 109 1.28 -1.33 -21.90
CA ASN A 109 2.63 -1.87 -22.17
C ASN A 109 3.33 -2.50 -20.95
N ALA A 110 2.57 -2.95 -19.96
CA ALA A 110 3.10 -3.75 -18.86
C ALA A 110 3.45 -5.18 -19.34
N TYR A 111 4.29 -5.88 -18.57
CA TYR A 111 4.85 -7.19 -18.91
C TYR A 111 3.89 -8.38 -18.65
N PHE A 112 2.60 -8.18 -18.93
CA PHE A 112 1.57 -9.22 -18.79
C PHE A 112 1.53 -10.17 -19.98
#